data_AF-A7HQJ0-F1
#
_entry.id   AF-A7HQJ0-F1
#
_cell.length_a   1.000
_cell.length_b   1.000
_cell.length_c   1.000
_cell.angle_alpha   90.00
_cell.angle_beta   90.00
_cell.angle_gamma   90.00
#
_symmetry.space_group_name_H-M   'P 1'
#
loop_
_entity.id
_entity.type
_entity.pdbx_description
1 polymer ?
#
loop_
_entity_poly.entity_id
_entity_poly.type
_entity_poly.pdbx_seq_one_letter_code
_entity_poly.pdbx_strand_id
1 'polypeptide(L)'
;MIQHVLSTLVKFFIGAVAVGALLNAFDITAEQVLQDVGFTPEAVLAFVRDGIGWALPHFLLGAMVLIPIWLVIFLLKPPGFRR
;
A
#
# COMPACT_ATOMS: atom_id res chain seq x y z
N MET A 1 10.11 -9.54 12.94
CA MET A 1 10.29 -9.11 11.53
C MET A 1 9.19 -8.17 11.05
N ILE A 2 7.90 -8.54 11.06
CA ILE A 2 6.79 -7.68 10.59
C ILE A 2 6.72 -6.30 11.26
N GLN A 3 6.96 -6.24 12.57
CA GLN A 3 7.00 -4.97 13.33
C GLN A 3 8.11 -4.02 12.82
N HIS A 4 9.26 -4.57 12.40
CA HIS A 4 10.34 -3.77 11.83
C HIS A 4 10.01 -3.30 10.42
N VAL A 5 9.42 -4.15 9.58
CA VAL A 5 8.98 -3.77 8.23
C VAL A 5 7.95 -2.65 8.30
N LEU A 6 6.94 -2.79 9.17
CA LEU A 6 5.92 -1.76 9.35
C LEU A 6 6.53 -0.44 9.87
N SER A 7 7.43 -0.49 10.84
CA SER A 7 8.14 0.70 11.33
C SER A 7 8.96 1.38 10.23
N THR A 8 9.66 0.60 9.40
CA THR A 8 10.44 1.12 8.27
C THR A 8 9.52 1.77 7.24
N LEU A 9 8.40 1.13 6.88
CA LEU A 9 7.42 1.71 5.95
C LEU A 9 6.84 3.02 6.46
N VAL A 10 6.47 3.08 7.74
CA VAL A 10 5.94 4.31 8.35
C VAL A 10 6.99 5.42 8.36
N LYS A 11 8.24 5.12 8.74
CA LYS A 11 9.34 6.09 8.70
C LYS A 11 9.60 6.59 7.29
N PHE A 12 9.61 5.68 6.31
CA PHE A 12 9.79 6.02 4.91
C PHE A 12 8.66 6.93 4.41
N PHE A 13 7.40 6.60 4.74
CA PHE A 13 6.24 7.42 4.39
C PHE A 13 6.35 8.83 4.98
N ILE A 14 6.67 8.94 6.28
CA ILE A 14 6.87 10.24 6.94
C ILE A 14 8.01 11.01 6.27
N GLY A 15 9.14 10.35 5.98
CA GLY A 15 10.27 10.96 5.29
C GLY A 15 9.90 11.47 3.90
N ALA A 16 9.17 10.68 3.11
CA ALA A 16 8.72 11.06 1.77
C ALA A 16 7.78 12.27 1.82
N VAL A 17 6.84 12.32 2.77
CA VAL A 17 5.94 13.46 2.96
C VAL A 17 6.72 14.70 3.41
N ALA A 18 7.66 14.55 4.34
CA ALA A 18 8.49 15.66 4.81
C ALA A 18 9.35 16.26 3.68
N VAL A 19 9.97 15.40 2.85
CA VAL A 19 10.74 15.83 1.67
C VAL A 19 9.83 16.51 0.66
N GLY A 20 8.66 15.95 0.34
CA GLY A 20 7.69 16.57 -0.57
C GLY A 20 7.22 17.94 -0.09
N ALA A 21 6.93 18.08 1.22
CA ALA A 21 6.55 19.34 1.82
C ALA A 21 7.70 20.38 1.75
N LEU A 22 8.95 19.94 1.95
CA LEU A 22 10.13 20.79 1.81
C LEU A 22 10.31 21.26 0.36
N LEU A 23 10.16 20.38 -0.62
CA LEU A 23 10.25 20.73 -2.05
C LEU A 23 9.15 21.73 -2.44
N ASN A 24 7.92 21.50 -1.98
CA ASN A 24 6.81 22.42 -2.20
C ASN A 24 7.06 23.81 -1.56
N ALA A 25 7.81 23.87 -0.45
CA ALA A 25 8.22 25.15 0.15
C ALA A 25 9.27 25.91 -0.69
N PHE A 26 9.92 25.25 -1.65
CA PHE A 26 10.79 25.85 -2.66
C PHE A 26 10.08 26.06 -4.02
N ASP A 27 8.75 26.06 -4.04
CA ASP A 27 7.92 26.17 -5.26
C ASP A 27 8.14 25.04 -6.29
N ILE A 28 8.70 23.91 -5.85
CA ILE A 28 8.86 22.70 -6.68
C ILE A 28 7.60 21.85 -6.52
N THR A 29 6.74 21.83 -7.54
CA THR A 29 5.51 21.05 -7.51
C THR A 29 5.68 19.67 -8.12
N ALA A 30 4.82 18.72 -7.71
CA ALA A 30 4.83 17.37 -8.26
C ALA A 30 4.56 17.37 -9.76
N GLU A 31 3.67 18.25 -10.25
CA GLU A 31 3.33 18.36 -11.67
C GLU A 31 4.53 18.75 -12.52
N GLN A 32 5.33 19.72 -12.07
CA GLN A 32 6.55 20.14 -12.76
C GLN A 32 7.57 19.01 -12.82
N VAL A 33 7.83 18.36 -11.67
CA VAL A 33 8.77 17.23 -11.61
C VAL A 33 8.32 16.08 -12.52
N LEU A 34 7.02 15.78 -12.55
CA LEU A 34 6.45 14.76 -13.43
C LEU A 34 6.61 15.13 -14.91
N GLN A 35 6.34 16.38 -15.28
CA GLN A 35 6.51 16.87 -16.64
C GLN A 35 7.97 16.76 -17.11
N ASP A 36 8.93 17.09 -16.24
CA ASP A 36 10.37 17.01 -16.55
C ASP A 36 10.83 15.57 -16.83
N VAL A 37 10.24 14.58 -16.16
CA VAL A 37 10.51 13.15 -16.41
C VAL A 37 9.63 12.57 -17.54
N GLY A 38 8.86 13.39 -18.24
CA GLY A 38 8.02 12.98 -19.38
C GLY A 38 6.70 12.33 -18.99
N PHE A 39 6.29 12.42 -17.73
CA PHE A 39 5.01 11.91 -17.24
C PHE A 39 3.98 13.04 -17.13
N THR A 40 2.75 12.78 -17.55
CA THR A 40 1.64 13.71 -17.29
C THR A 40 0.96 13.36 -15.96
N PRO A 41 0.52 14.36 -15.17
CA PRO A 41 -0.24 14.11 -13.95
C PRO A 41 -1.45 13.19 -14.18
N GLU A 42 -2.11 13.34 -15.33
CA GLU A 42 -3.26 12.54 -15.74
C GLU A 42 -2.88 11.06 -15.95
N ALA A 43 -1.71 10.79 -16.52
CA ALA A 43 -1.22 9.43 -16.71
C ALA A 43 -0.92 8.73 -15.38
N VAL A 44 -0.37 9.46 -14.39
CA VAL A 44 -0.12 8.93 -13.05
C VAL A 44 -1.44 8.58 -12.35
N LEU A 45 -2.43 9.47 -12.43
CA LEU A 45 -3.77 9.24 -11.90
C LEU A 45 -4.48 8.06 -12.56
N ALA A 46 -4.38 7.92 -13.88
CA ALA A 46 -4.91 6.78 -14.61
C ALA A 46 -4.24 5.47 -14.16
N PHE A 47 -2.91 5.46 -14.03
CA PHE A 47 -2.17 4.30 -13.56
C PHE A 47 -2.61 3.84 -12.16
N VAL A 48 -2.81 4.78 -11.22
CA VAL A 48 -3.30 4.45 -9.87
C VAL A 48 -4.72 3.87 -9.94
N ARG A 49 -5.61 4.47 -10.74
CA ARG A 49 -7.00 3.99 -10.90
C ARG A 49 -7.04 2.59 -11.50
N ASP A 50 -6.25 2.34 -12.54
CA ASP A 50 -6.17 1.04 -13.19
C ASP A 50 -5.55 0.00 -12.25
N GLY A 51 -4.53 0.38 -11.50
CA GLY A 51 -3.92 -0.47 -10.47
C GLY A 51 -4.92 -0.88 -9.39
N ILE A 52 -5.74 0.05 -8.89
CA ILE A 52 -6.81 -0.26 -7.92
C ILE A 52 -7.90 -1.11 -8.57
N GLY A 53 -8.30 -0.77 -9.80
CA GLY A 53 -9.32 -1.50 -10.57
C GLY A 53 -8.92 -2.95 -10.85
N TRP A 54 -7.62 -3.22 -11.00
CA TRP A 54 -7.06 -4.56 -11.06
C TRP A 54 -6.99 -5.20 -9.67
N ALA A 55 -6.42 -4.52 -8.66
CA ALA A 55 -6.15 -5.14 -7.36
C ALA A 55 -7.43 -5.52 -6.60
N LEU A 56 -8.46 -4.66 -6.63
CA LEU A 56 -9.67 -4.83 -5.83
C LEU A 56 -10.43 -6.14 -6.14
N PRO A 57 -10.82 -6.46 -7.40
CA PRO A 57 -11.53 -7.70 -7.70
C PRO A 57 -10.69 -8.95 -7.40
N HIS A 58 -9.38 -8.92 -7.66
CA HIS A 58 -8.49 -10.05 -7.37
C HIS A 58 -8.33 -10.28 -5.86
N PHE A 59 -8.21 -9.20 -5.09
CA PHE A 59 -8.18 -9.27 -3.63
C PHE A 59 -9.49 -9.86 -3.08
N LEU A 60 -10.65 -9.39 -3.57
CA LEU A 60 -11.95 -9.89 -3.15
C LEU A 60 -12.09 -11.39 -3.45
N LEU A 61 -11.71 -11.83 -4.65
CA LEU A 61 -11.70 -13.25 -5.02
C LEU A 61 -10.82 -14.06 -4.06
N GLY A 62 -9.60 -13.60 -3.78
CA GLY A 62 -8.71 -14.24 -2.82
C GLY A 62 -9.32 -14.30 -1.42
N ALA A 63 -9.92 -13.21 -0.95
CA ALA A 63 -10.57 -13.12 0.36
C ALA A 63 -11.76 -14.09 0.49
N MET A 64 -12.59 -14.21 -0.57
CA MET A 64 -13.74 -15.13 -0.60
C MET A 64 -13.34 -16.60 -0.38
N VAL A 65 -12.12 -16.98 -0.77
CA VAL A 65 -11.60 -18.34 -0.60
C VAL A 65 -10.75 -18.48 0.67
N LEU A 66 -9.88 -17.50 0.93
CA LEU A 66 -8.91 -17.56 2.02
C LEU A 66 -9.58 -17.45 3.39
N ILE A 67 -10.59 -16.56 3.54
CA ILE A 67 -11.25 -16.33 4.83
C ILE A 67 -11.96 -17.60 5.33
N PRO A 68 -12.78 -18.32 4.54
CA PRO A 68 -13.39 -19.57 4.98
C PRO A 68 -12.36 -20.65 5.37
N ILE A 69 -11.30 -20.81 4.57
CA ILE A 69 -10.25 -21.79 4.86
C ILE A 69 -9.58 -21.47 6.20
N TRP A 70 -9.20 -20.22 6.41
CA TRP A 70 -8.61 -19.77 7.67
C TRP A 70 -9.56 -19.99 8.84
N LEU A 71 -10.84 -19.71 8.68
CA LEU A 71 -11.85 -19.90 9.73
C LEU A 71 -11.97 -21.38 10.13
N VAL A 72 -12.01 -22.30 9.15
CA VAL A 72 -12.04 -23.75 9.42
C VAL A 72 -10.79 -24.18 10.18
N ILE A 73 -9.60 -23.76 9.73
CA ILE A 73 -8.33 -24.07 10.41
C ILE A 73 -8.33 -23.51 11.83
N PHE A 74 -8.82 -22.28 12.02
CA PHE A 74 -8.90 -21.62 13.31
C PHE A 74 -9.84 -22.36 14.27
N LEU A 75 -11.02 -22.78 13.81
CA LEU A 75 -12.00 -23.52 14.61
C LEU A 75 -11.52 -24.94 14.95
N LEU A 76 -10.80 -25.59 14.02
CA LEU A 76 -10.22 -26.91 14.23
C LEU A 76 -8.94 -26.88 15.05
N LYS A 77 -8.33 -25.71 15.26
CA LYS A 77 -7.11 -25.59 16.08
C LYS A 77 -7.47 -25.89 17.53
N PRO A 78 -7.03 -27.03 18.10
CA PRO A 78 -7.32 -27.34 19.49
C PRO A 78 -6.71 -26.24 20.37
N PRO A 79 -7.38 -25.83 21.46
CA PRO A 79 -6.82 -24.87 22.39
C PRO A 79 -5.47 -25.43 22.86
N GLY A 80 -4.38 -24.71 22.55
CA GLY A 80 -3.05 -25.11 22.97
C GLY A 80 -3.03 -25.19 24.49
N PHE A 81 -2.98 -26.40 25.04
CA PHE A 81 -2.76 -26.61 26.47
C PHE A 81 -1.35 -26.12 26.78
N ARG A 82 -1.25 -24.85 27.17
CA ARG A 82 -0.04 -24.26 27.75
C ARG A 82 0.25 -25.04 29.03
N ARG A 83 1.29 -25.90 28.99
CA ARG A 83 2.06 -26.25 30.18
C ARG A 83 3.16 -25.22 30.36
#